data_AF-A0A2W6DUB8-F1
#
_entry.id   AF-A0A2W6DUB8-F1
#
_cell.length_a   1.000
_cell.length_b   1.000
_cell.length_c   1.000
_cell.angle_alpha   90.00
_cell.angle_beta   90.00
_cell.angle_gamma   90.00
#
_symmetry.space_group_name_H-M   'P 1'
#
loop_
_entity.id
_entity.type
_entity.pdbx_description
1 polymer ?
#
loop_
_entity_poly.entity_id
_entity_poly.type
_entity_poly.pdbx_seq_one_letter_code
_entity_poly.pdbx_strand_id
1 'polypeptide(L)'
;MPSLHELELGADALSDPLTYPGKPSPHSALLLDDKLLWLTSRPGRRLGQYRVALEAVGLPGFEDLAGQEVALSFALLALNQAPVNSRYPVVAFGSNASPSQMTRKFSDEGVSRVVPMTHAVLDGVSVGHSAHVSRAHYIAMTPYVAPSATAKPVCVLWLDDAQLRALDRTEPNYDRVLLRSDDYPLVLRSQERLSDFAIYASKWGVLSGSDGRPYLPSSQDQLIRLLLGRSADLRALLGKDPRQFVENAAEGEDRRLQARELFAEQGWTLPTGFGPHSARPTPYGRCLGFFSPTGLRIDCTTDDLERKGEQCLVIAGETADRLNLGSNAVIRRLDEYLEAGSPEAPCALGRVVHDDSVADGIVRVDQILCNAVGAEIGEVAQLTPALADRSRWSDFLVASRRYTMCRVQTADLATVEQHACLVDDLTLQLLGIVSGDEVVIEGVPTPGDDSTVPRARVKAYSVTEPIVDRRCLLEGGALDSRFPSARDALGVYPDLPWVFLDSALRTRLGLPCQKLGVIRIRAGRRYQVIKQLREMLLLLIIASLGLVTLVNDPSTRLGLLLALIVGVVAVVGIRLRSQLSHKK
;
A
#
# COMPACT_ATOMS: atom_id res chain seq x y z
N MET A 1 23.58 -7.91 -6.01
CA MET A 1 23.50 -6.44 -5.79
C MET A 1 24.73 -5.75 -6.34
N PRO A 2 24.65 -5.27 -7.58
CA PRO A 2 25.75 -4.54 -8.16
C PRO A 2 25.75 -3.09 -7.63
N SER A 3 26.92 -2.61 -7.22
CA SER A 3 27.19 -1.20 -6.99
C SER A 3 27.00 -0.41 -8.29
N LEU A 4 26.80 0.91 -8.17
CA LEU A 4 26.76 1.78 -9.35
C LEU A 4 28.04 1.67 -10.19
N HIS A 5 29.19 1.43 -9.56
CA HIS A 5 30.45 1.24 -10.26
C HIS A 5 30.45 -0.06 -11.10
N GLU A 6 29.98 -1.18 -10.55
CA GLU A 6 29.90 -2.47 -11.25
C GLU A 6 28.93 -2.43 -12.45
N LEU A 7 27.90 -1.59 -12.41
CA LEU A 7 26.98 -1.38 -13.52
C LEU A 7 27.45 -0.32 -14.52
N GLU A 8 28.66 0.22 -14.36
CA GLU A 8 29.14 1.38 -15.12
C GLU A 8 28.20 2.60 -15.07
N LEU A 9 27.44 2.73 -13.98
CA LEU A 9 26.54 3.84 -13.67
C LEU A 9 27.18 4.87 -12.73
N GLY A 10 28.41 4.62 -12.25
CA GLY A 10 29.10 5.48 -11.29
C GLY A 10 29.60 6.82 -11.83
N ALA A 11 29.62 7.01 -13.16
CA ALA A 11 29.99 8.30 -13.75
C ALA A 11 28.92 9.35 -13.43
N ASP A 12 29.38 10.54 -13.01
CA ASP A 12 28.55 11.67 -12.63
C ASP A 12 28.87 12.85 -13.56
N ALA A 13 27.83 13.52 -14.07
CA ALA A 13 27.96 14.62 -15.02
C ALA A 13 28.39 15.95 -14.39
N LEU A 14 28.42 16.06 -13.05
CA LEU A 14 29.05 17.19 -12.36
C LEU A 14 30.58 17.09 -12.43
N SER A 15 31.12 15.87 -12.41
CA SER A 15 32.57 15.61 -12.44
C SER A 15 33.13 15.62 -13.87
N ASP A 16 32.34 15.19 -14.86
CA ASP A 16 32.67 15.31 -16.29
C ASP A 16 31.47 15.87 -17.08
N PRO A 17 31.38 17.20 -17.28
CA PRO A 17 30.23 17.85 -17.90
C PRO A 17 29.86 17.33 -19.30
N LEU A 18 30.84 16.86 -20.08
CA LEU A 18 30.59 16.36 -21.44
C LEU A 18 29.90 14.99 -21.44
N THR A 19 29.87 14.28 -20.31
CA THR A 19 29.16 13.00 -20.14
C THR A 19 27.69 13.16 -19.77
N TYR A 20 27.21 14.40 -19.59
CA TYR A 20 25.80 14.68 -19.37
C TYR A 20 24.92 14.03 -20.47
N PRO A 21 23.77 13.39 -20.13
CA PRO A 21 23.07 13.41 -18.84
C PRO A 21 23.54 12.38 -17.78
N GLY A 22 24.55 11.57 -18.06
CA GLY A 22 24.80 10.34 -17.29
C GLY A 22 23.88 9.20 -17.71
N LYS A 23 24.08 8.01 -17.15
CA LYS A 23 23.29 6.82 -17.50
C LYS A 23 22.09 6.68 -16.56
N PRO A 24 20.85 6.55 -17.08
CA PRO A 24 19.69 6.21 -16.26
C PRO A 24 19.75 4.75 -15.79
N SER A 25 18.97 4.40 -14.76
CA SER A 25 18.82 3.00 -14.38
C SER A 25 18.19 2.18 -15.53
N PRO A 26 18.78 1.05 -15.94
CA PRO A 26 18.28 0.25 -17.06
C PRO A 26 16.93 -0.43 -16.76
N HIS A 27 16.63 -0.61 -15.47
CA HIS A 27 15.37 -1.19 -14.99
C HIS A 27 14.81 -0.35 -13.84
N SER A 28 13.56 -0.64 -13.46
CA SER A 28 13.06 -0.14 -12.19
C SER A 28 13.91 -0.71 -11.05
N ALA A 29 14.27 0.13 -10.08
CA ALA A 29 15.14 -0.25 -8.99
C ALA A 29 14.87 0.58 -7.74
N LEU A 30 15.16 0.03 -6.56
CA LEU A 30 15.31 0.76 -5.33
C LEU A 30 16.79 1.13 -5.21
N LEU A 31 17.09 2.43 -5.34
CA LEU A 31 18.40 2.96 -4.97
C LEU A 31 18.54 2.85 -3.45
N LEU A 32 19.60 2.20 -3.00
CA LEU A 32 19.99 2.06 -1.61
C LEU A 32 21.44 2.51 -1.50
N ASP A 33 21.63 3.76 -1.11
CA ASP A 33 22.94 4.43 -1.09
C ASP A 33 23.61 4.48 -2.46
N ASP A 34 24.53 3.56 -2.73
CA ASP A 34 25.30 3.41 -3.98
C ASP A 34 25.04 2.05 -4.65
N LYS A 35 23.95 1.37 -4.27
CA LYS A 35 23.54 0.08 -4.81
C LYS A 35 22.14 0.14 -5.40
N LEU A 36 21.88 -0.71 -6.39
CA LEU A 36 20.54 -0.90 -6.94
C LEU A 36 20.00 -2.27 -6.56
N LEU A 37 18.79 -2.27 -5.99
CA LEU A 37 17.95 -3.44 -5.79
C LEU A 37 16.89 -3.46 -6.89
N TRP A 38 16.83 -4.53 -7.68
CA TRP A 38 15.89 -4.59 -8.80
C TRP A 38 14.44 -4.60 -8.34
N LEU A 39 13.60 -3.82 -9.03
CA LEU A 39 12.16 -3.78 -8.81
C LEU A 39 11.42 -4.42 -9.98
N THR A 40 10.62 -5.42 -9.66
CA THR A 40 9.69 -6.04 -10.61
C THR A 40 8.28 -5.54 -10.34
N SER A 41 7.68 -4.87 -11.33
CA SER A 41 6.29 -4.43 -11.26
C SER A 41 5.33 -5.62 -11.32
N ARG A 42 4.21 -5.53 -10.59
CA ARG A 42 3.10 -6.48 -10.72
C ARG A 42 1.92 -5.78 -11.41
N PRO A 43 1.46 -6.27 -12.58
CA PRO A 43 0.28 -5.69 -13.23
C PRO A 43 -0.95 -5.70 -12.34
N GLY A 44 -1.75 -4.64 -12.39
CA GLY A 44 -2.94 -4.47 -11.54
C GLY A 44 -2.64 -4.20 -10.06
N ARG A 45 -1.36 -4.03 -9.70
CA ARG A 45 -0.92 -3.77 -8.33
C ARG A 45 -0.32 -2.38 -8.19
N ARG A 46 -0.51 -1.79 -7.01
CA ARG A 46 0.14 -0.52 -6.65
C ARG A 46 1.63 -0.70 -6.36
N LEU A 47 2.34 0.42 -6.34
CA LEU A 47 3.80 0.51 -6.17
C LEU A 47 4.29 -0.20 -4.90
N GLY A 48 3.53 -0.15 -3.80
CA GLY A 48 3.87 -0.83 -2.55
C GLY A 48 4.06 -2.35 -2.71
N GLN A 49 3.40 -2.94 -3.71
CA GLN A 49 3.38 -4.37 -4.00
C GLN A 49 4.42 -4.81 -5.04
N TYR A 50 5.22 -3.88 -5.56
CA TYR A 50 6.34 -4.24 -6.44
C TYR A 50 7.33 -5.11 -5.67
N ARG A 51 7.99 -6.02 -6.37
CA ARG A 51 8.93 -6.97 -5.77
C ARG A 51 10.34 -6.42 -5.81
N VAL A 52 10.99 -6.38 -4.65
CA VAL A 52 12.39 -6.02 -4.47
C VAL A 52 13.20 -7.31 -4.38
N ALA A 53 14.13 -7.51 -5.30
CA ALA A 53 15.01 -8.67 -5.30
C ALA A 53 16.18 -8.49 -4.31
N LEU A 54 16.24 -9.33 -3.27
CA LEU A 54 17.26 -9.28 -2.21
C LEU A 54 18.39 -10.28 -2.50
N GLU A 55 19.15 -10.08 -3.57
CA GLU A 55 20.11 -11.07 -4.10
C GLU A 55 21.31 -11.43 -3.19
N ALA A 56 21.63 -10.64 -2.15
CA ALA A 56 22.87 -10.82 -1.37
C ALA A 56 22.63 -10.86 0.15
N VAL A 57 23.48 -11.62 0.85
CA VAL A 57 23.51 -11.75 2.31
C VAL A 57 24.07 -10.47 2.95
N GLY A 58 23.45 -10.00 4.04
CA GLY A 58 24.04 -8.99 4.92
C GLY A 58 23.61 -7.53 4.68
N LEU A 59 22.45 -7.29 4.06
CA LEU A 59 21.82 -5.97 4.14
C LEU A 59 21.22 -5.77 5.54
N PRO A 60 21.46 -4.62 6.20
CA PRO A 60 20.80 -4.29 7.46
C PRO A 60 19.28 -4.39 7.34
N GLY A 61 18.67 -5.26 8.14
CA GLY A 61 17.21 -5.50 8.13
C GLY A 61 16.73 -6.58 7.15
N PHE A 62 17.63 -7.23 6.41
CA PHE A 62 17.31 -8.34 5.50
C PHE A 62 18.25 -9.55 5.65
N GLU A 63 18.95 -9.67 6.77
CA GLU A 63 19.97 -10.68 7.01
C GLU A 63 19.45 -12.11 6.75
N ASP A 64 18.22 -12.38 7.18
CA ASP A 64 17.56 -13.69 7.03
C ASP A 64 16.73 -13.83 5.73
N LEU A 65 16.77 -12.83 4.86
CA LEU A 65 15.93 -12.74 3.63
C LEU A 65 16.76 -12.76 2.34
N ALA A 66 18.04 -13.11 2.43
CA ALA A 66 18.90 -13.23 1.27
C ALA A 66 18.39 -14.26 0.25
N GLY A 67 18.41 -13.90 -1.02
CA GLY A 67 17.88 -14.70 -2.13
C GLY A 67 16.36 -14.66 -2.30
N GLN A 68 15.64 -13.85 -1.51
CA GLN A 68 14.18 -13.73 -1.59
C GLN A 68 13.74 -12.45 -2.29
N GLU A 69 12.47 -12.41 -2.70
CA GLU A 69 11.80 -11.19 -3.15
C GLU A 69 10.79 -10.73 -2.09
N VAL A 70 10.79 -9.43 -1.77
CA VAL A 70 9.85 -8.84 -0.80
C VAL A 70 9.05 -7.70 -1.42
N ALA A 71 7.89 -7.37 -0.84
CA ALA A 71 7.16 -6.16 -1.24
C ALA A 71 7.99 -4.89 -0.97
N LEU A 72 7.91 -3.89 -1.85
CA LEU A 72 8.59 -2.61 -1.68
C LEU A 72 8.16 -1.90 -0.38
N SER A 73 6.88 -2.00 0.00
CA SER A 73 6.37 -1.48 1.28
C SER A 73 7.10 -2.10 2.47
N PHE A 74 7.30 -3.42 2.46
CA PHE A 74 8.06 -4.14 3.49
C PHE A 74 9.54 -3.75 3.47
N ALA A 75 10.17 -3.65 2.29
CA ALA A 75 11.57 -3.27 2.19
C ALA A 75 11.83 -1.87 2.78
N LEU A 76 10.96 -0.90 2.50
CA LEU A 76 11.08 0.44 3.09
C LEU A 76 10.84 0.43 4.60
N LEU A 77 9.90 -0.39 5.09
CA LEU A 77 9.66 -0.57 6.53
C LEU A 77 10.89 -1.15 7.23
N ALA A 78 11.48 -2.22 6.68
CA ALA A 78 12.67 -2.88 7.23
C ALA A 78 13.89 -1.94 7.27
N LEU A 79 14.03 -1.07 6.27
CA LEU A 79 15.06 -0.03 6.20
C LEU A 79 14.74 1.22 7.04
N ASN A 80 13.64 1.22 7.79
CA ASN A 80 13.14 2.36 8.57
C ASN A 80 13.03 3.64 7.73
N GLN A 81 12.49 3.51 6.51
CA GLN A 81 12.30 4.61 5.57
C GLN A 81 10.84 5.02 5.47
N ALA A 82 10.61 6.25 4.96
CA ALA A 82 9.26 6.73 4.70
C ALA A 82 8.50 5.76 3.77
N PRO A 83 7.25 5.39 4.11
CA PRO A 83 6.47 4.44 3.34
C PRO A 83 6.15 4.97 1.94
N VAL A 84 5.84 4.06 1.02
CA VAL A 84 5.46 4.40 -0.37
C VAL A 84 4.35 5.45 -0.42
N ASN A 85 3.34 5.34 0.45
CA ASN A 85 2.17 6.22 0.46
C ASN A 85 2.48 7.69 0.81
N SER A 86 3.60 7.98 1.48
CA SER A 86 4.02 9.34 1.80
C SER A 86 5.01 9.94 0.81
N ARG A 87 5.32 9.23 -0.28
CA ARG A 87 6.27 9.67 -1.31
C ARG A 87 5.57 10.37 -2.46
N TYR A 88 6.31 11.18 -3.19
CA TYR A 88 5.83 12.04 -4.26
C TYR A 88 6.38 11.56 -5.61
N PRO A 89 5.52 11.35 -6.63
CA PRO A 89 5.96 11.01 -7.97
C PRO A 89 6.59 12.22 -8.67
N VAL A 90 7.87 12.08 -9.06
CA VAL A 90 8.60 13.07 -9.85
C VAL A 90 9.14 12.39 -11.11
N VAL A 91 8.66 12.79 -12.28
CA VAL A 91 9.24 12.31 -13.55
C VAL A 91 10.57 13.00 -13.77
N ALA A 92 11.62 12.20 -13.91
CA ALA A 92 12.98 12.65 -14.09
C ALA A 92 13.40 12.61 -15.55
N PHE A 93 14.01 13.72 -15.98
CA PHE A 93 14.65 13.87 -17.29
C PHE A 93 16.13 14.19 -17.08
N GLY A 94 16.97 13.79 -18.04
CA GLY A 94 18.40 14.07 -17.97
C GLY A 94 19.07 13.48 -16.73
N SER A 95 19.91 14.27 -16.06
CA SER A 95 20.71 13.82 -14.91
C SER A 95 19.89 13.34 -13.72
N ASN A 96 18.64 13.79 -13.57
CA ASN A 96 17.77 13.32 -12.49
C ASN A 96 17.35 11.86 -12.64
N ALA A 97 17.42 11.30 -13.85
CA ALA A 97 17.15 9.88 -14.08
C ALA A 97 18.35 8.99 -13.72
N SER A 98 19.52 9.58 -13.43
CA SER A 98 20.76 8.86 -13.13
C SER A 98 20.90 8.58 -11.63
N PRO A 99 21.06 7.30 -11.22
CA PRO A 99 21.25 6.94 -9.82
C PRO A 99 22.46 7.60 -9.16
N SER A 100 23.60 7.71 -9.85
CA SER A 100 24.82 8.34 -9.32
C SER A 100 24.60 9.81 -8.97
N GLN A 101 23.86 10.52 -9.83
CA GLN A 101 23.49 11.91 -9.61
C GLN A 101 22.55 12.05 -8.41
N MET A 102 21.60 11.12 -8.21
CA MET A 102 20.74 11.11 -7.02
C MET A 102 21.53 10.82 -5.75
N THR A 103 22.40 9.81 -5.75
CA THR A 103 23.30 9.50 -4.63
C THR A 103 24.12 10.72 -4.23
N ARG A 104 24.71 11.42 -5.20
CA ARG A 104 25.51 12.62 -4.94
C ARG A 104 24.68 13.78 -4.40
N LYS A 105 23.61 14.18 -5.10
CA LYS A 105 22.74 15.30 -4.67
C LYS A 105 22.20 15.08 -3.25
N PHE A 106 21.73 13.87 -2.94
CA PHE A 106 21.18 13.57 -1.63
C PHE A 106 22.24 13.41 -0.54
N SER A 107 23.45 12.96 -0.90
CA SER A 107 24.60 13.01 0.01
C SER A 107 24.99 14.45 0.37
N ASP A 108 25.11 15.33 -0.64
CA ASP A 108 25.49 16.73 -0.44
C ASP A 108 24.43 17.49 0.37
N GLU A 109 23.15 17.13 0.22
CA GLU A 109 22.02 17.69 0.96
C GLU A 109 21.76 17.02 2.32
N GLY A 110 22.53 15.98 2.68
CA GLY A 110 22.42 15.28 3.96
C GLY A 110 21.08 14.56 4.17
N VAL A 111 20.44 14.07 3.10
CA VAL A 111 19.16 13.33 3.15
C VAL A 111 19.33 11.86 2.78
N SER A 112 18.33 11.03 3.09
CA SER A 112 18.33 9.61 2.77
C SER A 112 18.56 9.36 1.27
N ARG A 113 19.40 8.37 0.96
CA ARG A 113 19.68 7.90 -0.41
C ARG A 113 18.89 6.64 -0.76
N VAL A 114 17.78 6.41 -0.05
CA VAL A 114 16.84 5.32 -0.33
C VAL A 114 15.70 5.83 -1.20
N VAL A 115 15.73 5.51 -2.49
CA VAL A 115 14.84 6.10 -3.50
C VAL A 115 14.30 5.01 -4.43
N PRO A 116 13.00 4.70 -4.40
CA PRO A 116 12.41 3.90 -5.46
C PRO A 116 12.44 4.70 -6.78
N MET A 117 12.93 4.06 -7.84
CA MET A 117 13.02 4.59 -9.20
C MET A 117 12.29 3.62 -10.13
N THR A 118 11.19 4.03 -10.75
CA THR A 118 10.40 3.14 -11.61
C THR A 118 10.32 3.64 -13.03
N HIS A 119 10.28 2.72 -13.99
CA HIS A 119 10.00 3.06 -15.37
C HIS A 119 8.50 3.25 -15.60
N ALA A 120 8.16 4.24 -16.41
CA ALA A 120 6.81 4.58 -16.82
C ALA A 120 6.80 5.04 -18.28
N VAL A 121 5.60 5.29 -18.80
CA VAL A 121 5.38 5.87 -20.12
C VAL A 121 4.60 7.16 -19.96
N LEU A 122 5.10 8.26 -20.52
CA LEU A 122 4.52 9.59 -20.46
C LEU A 122 4.14 10.08 -21.85
N ASP A 123 2.90 10.57 -21.99
CA ASP A 123 2.36 11.14 -23.22
C ASP A 123 2.25 12.68 -23.15
N GLY A 124 2.22 13.34 -24.31
CA GLY A 124 2.05 14.80 -24.44
C GLY A 124 3.25 15.66 -24.04
N VAL A 125 4.39 15.05 -23.67
CA VAL A 125 5.62 15.73 -23.27
C VAL A 125 6.81 15.23 -24.09
N SER A 126 7.65 16.15 -24.55
CA SER A 126 8.93 15.83 -25.17
C SER A 126 10.07 16.52 -24.42
N VAL A 127 11.31 16.16 -24.72
CA VAL A 127 12.52 16.64 -24.04
C VAL A 127 13.39 17.33 -25.06
N GLY A 128 13.95 18.48 -24.68
CA GLY A 128 14.98 19.18 -25.42
C GLY A 128 16.07 19.66 -24.49
N HIS A 129 16.85 20.65 -24.93
CA HIS A 129 17.92 21.26 -24.15
C HIS A 129 17.47 22.61 -23.60
N SER A 130 17.78 22.90 -22.35
CA SER A 130 17.42 24.18 -21.75
C SER A 130 18.23 25.32 -22.36
N ALA A 131 17.62 26.49 -22.52
CA ALA A 131 18.31 27.68 -23.00
C ALA A 131 19.17 28.37 -21.92
N HIS A 132 19.97 27.59 -21.18
CA HIS A 132 20.99 28.12 -20.28
C HIS A 132 22.16 27.14 -20.11
N VAL A 133 23.31 27.66 -19.72
CA VAL A 133 24.45 26.86 -19.29
C VAL A 133 24.37 26.65 -17.78
N SER A 134 24.37 25.40 -17.32
CA SER A 134 24.22 25.07 -15.91
C SER A 134 25.46 25.44 -15.07
N ARG A 135 25.33 25.42 -13.74
CA ARG A 135 26.48 25.58 -12.81
C ARG A 135 27.52 24.48 -12.98
N ALA A 136 27.13 23.34 -13.55
CA ALA A 136 28.02 22.24 -13.88
C ALA A 136 28.55 22.34 -15.34
N HIS A 137 28.41 23.50 -15.97
CA HIS A 137 29.05 23.88 -17.24
C HIS A 137 28.55 23.15 -18.50
N TYR A 138 27.61 22.21 -18.36
CA TYR A 138 26.86 21.62 -19.48
C TYR A 138 25.53 22.33 -19.71
N ILE A 139 24.92 22.07 -20.86
CA ILE A 139 23.54 22.50 -21.17
C ILE A 139 22.59 21.35 -20.81
N ALA A 140 21.80 21.56 -19.76
CA ALA A 140 20.92 20.54 -19.19
C ALA A 140 19.68 20.29 -20.07
N MET A 141 19.04 19.13 -19.90
CA MET A 141 17.78 18.80 -20.58
C MET A 141 16.61 19.50 -19.88
N THR A 142 15.55 19.79 -20.64
CA THR A 142 14.28 20.27 -20.10
C THR A 142 13.12 19.64 -20.86
N PRO A 143 12.01 19.27 -20.17
CA PRO A 143 10.77 18.93 -20.86
C PRO A 143 10.14 20.18 -21.50
N TYR A 144 9.32 19.94 -22.52
CA TYR A 144 8.41 20.91 -23.13
C TYR A 144 7.10 20.23 -23.59
N VAL A 145 6.01 21.01 -23.65
CA VAL A 145 4.69 20.55 -24.08
C VAL A 145 4.73 20.16 -25.57
N ALA A 146 4.32 18.93 -25.86
CA ALA A 146 4.28 18.40 -27.22
C ALA A 146 3.05 17.47 -27.37
N PRO A 147 1.84 17.99 -27.60
CA PRO A 147 0.61 17.20 -27.57
C PRO A 147 0.55 16.08 -28.61
N SER A 148 1.28 16.24 -29.72
CA SER A 148 1.39 15.22 -30.78
C SER A 148 2.59 14.28 -30.61
N ALA A 149 3.37 14.42 -29.54
CA ALA A 149 4.46 13.50 -29.25
C ALA A 149 3.87 12.15 -28.85
N THR A 150 4.43 11.07 -29.38
CA THR A 150 4.06 9.73 -28.92
C THR A 150 4.56 9.50 -27.51
N ALA A 151 3.78 8.74 -26.73
CA ALA A 151 4.15 8.15 -25.46
C ALA A 151 5.64 7.71 -25.39
N LYS A 152 6.41 8.29 -24.45
CA LYS A 152 7.87 8.04 -24.29
C LYS A 152 8.19 7.35 -22.96
N PRO A 153 9.20 6.46 -22.92
CA PRO A 153 9.68 5.89 -21.67
C PRO A 153 10.34 6.98 -20.80
N VAL A 154 10.01 6.98 -19.52
CA VAL A 154 10.55 7.92 -18.52
C VAL A 154 10.87 7.19 -17.21
N CYS A 155 11.72 7.81 -16.39
CA CYS A 155 11.97 7.37 -15.03
C CYS A 155 11.14 8.23 -14.07
N VAL A 156 10.49 7.59 -13.09
CA VAL A 156 9.78 8.24 -11.99
C VAL A 156 10.56 8.01 -10.71
N LEU A 157 10.92 9.08 -10.04
CA LEU A 157 11.50 9.09 -8.69
C LEU A 157 10.37 9.18 -7.67
N TRP A 158 10.43 8.34 -6.65
CA TRP A 158 9.46 8.32 -5.55
C TRP A 158 10.09 8.93 -4.30
N LEU A 159 10.02 10.25 -4.20
CA LEU A 159 10.76 11.02 -3.21
C LEU A 159 9.94 11.19 -1.94
N ASP A 160 10.55 10.98 -0.77
CA ASP A 160 9.94 11.48 0.46
C ASP A 160 10.02 13.01 0.53
N ASP A 161 9.45 13.57 1.59
CA ASP A 161 9.36 15.01 1.77
C ASP A 161 10.73 15.72 1.90
N ALA A 162 11.72 15.08 2.54
CA ALA A 162 13.05 15.65 2.70
C ALA A 162 13.82 15.58 1.37
N GLN A 163 13.74 14.44 0.68
CA GLN A 163 14.33 14.23 -0.64
C GLN A 163 13.73 15.18 -1.69
N LEU A 164 12.41 15.40 -1.67
CA LEU A 164 11.74 16.32 -2.59
C LEU A 164 12.24 17.76 -2.42
N ARG A 165 12.36 18.24 -1.17
CA ARG A 165 12.91 19.57 -0.88
C ARG A 165 14.40 19.69 -1.24
N ALA A 166 15.17 18.63 -1.03
CA ALA A 166 16.58 18.59 -1.42
C ALA A 166 16.71 18.71 -2.95
N LEU A 167 15.88 17.98 -3.70
CA LEU A 167 15.87 18.08 -5.15
C LEU A 167 15.49 19.51 -5.61
N ASP A 168 14.47 20.15 -5.00
CA ASP A 168 14.12 21.54 -5.30
C ASP A 168 15.31 22.49 -5.16
N ARG A 169 16.10 22.36 -4.09
CA ARG A 169 17.29 23.20 -3.86
C ARG A 169 18.38 22.99 -4.90
N THR A 170 18.50 21.77 -5.42
CA THR A 170 19.49 21.45 -6.45
C THR A 170 19.12 21.96 -7.85
N GLU A 171 17.87 22.43 -8.04
CA GLU A 171 17.30 22.81 -9.34
C GLU A 171 16.90 24.31 -9.44
N PRO A 172 17.78 25.28 -9.09
CA PRO A 172 17.39 26.70 -9.02
C PRO A 172 16.99 27.31 -10.37
N ASN A 173 17.44 26.73 -11.49
CA ASN A 173 17.12 27.17 -12.86
C ASN A 173 15.85 26.52 -13.43
N TYR A 174 15.15 25.71 -12.63
CA TYR A 174 13.95 25.01 -13.03
C TYR A 174 12.80 25.34 -12.08
N ASP A 175 11.60 25.35 -12.63
CA ASP A 175 10.37 25.32 -11.85
C ASP A 175 9.90 23.88 -11.73
N ARG A 176 9.57 23.46 -10.51
CA ARG A 176 8.80 22.23 -10.33
C ARG A 176 7.37 22.50 -10.77
N VAL A 177 6.91 21.78 -11.79
CA VAL A 177 5.55 21.91 -12.34
C VAL A 177 4.75 20.65 -12.04
N LEU A 178 3.53 20.82 -11.56
CA LEU A 178 2.57 19.74 -11.35
C LEU A 178 1.77 19.48 -12.62
N LEU A 179 1.82 18.26 -13.14
CA LEU A 179 1.03 17.82 -14.28
C LEU A 179 -0.11 16.91 -13.83
N ARG A 180 -1.27 17.08 -14.46
CA ARG A 180 -2.45 16.23 -14.31
C ARG A 180 -2.42 15.17 -15.38
N SER A 181 -2.66 13.91 -15.02
CA SER A 181 -2.60 12.84 -16.01
C SER A 181 -3.77 12.82 -16.98
N ASP A 182 -4.83 13.60 -16.76
CA ASP A 182 -5.90 13.82 -17.74
C ASP A 182 -5.35 14.46 -19.02
N ASP A 183 -4.45 15.44 -18.88
CA ASP A 183 -3.79 16.12 -19.99
C ASP A 183 -2.48 15.44 -20.42
N TYR A 184 -1.75 14.86 -19.45
CA TYR A 184 -0.45 14.23 -19.65
C TYR A 184 -0.43 12.81 -19.08
N PRO A 185 -1.01 11.81 -19.78
CA PRO A 185 -1.09 10.44 -19.28
C PRO A 185 0.29 9.90 -18.87
N LEU A 186 0.42 9.53 -17.59
CA LEU A 186 1.59 8.85 -17.05
C LEU A 186 1.17 7.47 -16.55
N VAL A 187 1.64 6.43 -17.24
CA VAL A 187 1.25 5.04 -16.98
C VAL A 187 2.49 4.27 -16.51
N LEU A 188 2.40 3.70 -15.31
CA LEU A 188 3.43 2.83 -14.74
C LEU A 188 3.42 1.46 -15.43
N ARG A 189 4.52 0.69 -15.30
CA ARG A 189 4.59 -0.69 -15.80
C ARG A 189 3.53 -1.63 -15.19
N SER A 190 2.98 -1.33 -14.02
CA SER A 190 1.86 -2.05 -13.41
C SER A 190 0.50 -1.78 -14.09
N GLN A 191 0.45 -0.95 -15.12
CA GLN A 191 -0.78 -0.41 -15.72
C GLN A 191 -1.52 0.61 -14.84
N GLU A 192 -0.93 1.03 -13.72
CA GLU A 192 -1.47 2.14 -12.94
C GLU A 192 -1.25 3.46 -13.69
N ARG A 193 -2.32 4.17 -14.02
CA ARG A 193 -2.25 5.58 -14.44
C ARG A 193 -2.34 6.46 -13.21
N LEU A 194 -1.30 7.25 -12.93
CA LEU A 194 -1.31 8.19 -11.80
C LEU A 194 -2.33 9.32 -12.06
N SER A 195 -2.80 9.99 -11.01
CA SER A 195 -3.67 11.17 -11.18
C SER A 195 -2.85 12.43 -11.46
N ASP A 196 -1.70 12.56 -10.79
CA ASP A 196 -0.79 13.69 -10.94
C ASP A 196 0.65 13.31 -10.59
N PHE A 197 1.59 14.12 -11.09
CA PHE A 197 3.02 13.97 -10.88
C PHE A 197 3.74 15.29 -11.13
N ALA A 198 4.94 15.44 -10.58
CA ALA A 198 5.76 16.62 -10.80
C ALA A 198 6.85 16.39 -11.87
N ILE A 199 7.23 17.47 -12.56
CA ILE A 199 8.40 17.56 -13.43
C ILE A 199 9.22 18.79 -13.06
N TYR A 200 10.46 18.87 -13.53
CA TYR A 200 11.25 20.11 -13.48
C TYR A 200 11.36 20.67 -14.90
N ALA A 201 10.75 21.83 -15.14
CA ALA A 201 10.78 22.54 -16.41
C ALA A 201 11.66 23.79 -16.29
N SER A 202 12.49 24.05 -17.30
CA SER A 202 13.41 25.18 -17.23
C SER A 202 12.67 26.52 -17.20
N LYS A 203 13.13 27.42 -16.33
CA LYS A 203 12.73 28.84 -16.27
C LYS A 203 13.12 29.61 -17.53
N TRP A 204 14.12 29.11 -18.23
CA TRP A 204 14.78 29.79 -19.35
C TRP A 204 14.28 29.31 -20.71
N GLY A 205 13.32 28.38 -20.75
CA GLY A 205 12.83 27.82 -22.01
C GLY A 205 13.71 26.70 -22.58
N VAL A 206 13.39 26.32 -23.81
CA VAL A 206 14.05 25.25 -24.58
C VAL A 206 14.77 25.83 -25.79
N LEU A 207 15.99 25.34 -26.06
CA LEU A 207 16.77 25.74 -27.21
C LEU A 207 16.13 25.25 -28.51
N SER A 208 16.12 26.11 -29.52
CA SER A 208 15.52 25.84 -30.83
C SER A 208 16.47 26.03 -32.01
N GLY A 209 16.18 25.26 -33.06
CA GLY A 209 16.77 25.41 -34.37
C GLY A 209 16.28 26.65 -35.10
N SER A 210 16.93 26.94 -36.23
CA SER A 210 16.51 27.98 -37.18
C SER A 210 15.15 27.69 -37.84
N ASP A 211 14.70 26.45 -37.77
CA ASP A 211 13.37 25.99 -38.20
C ASP A 211 12.27 26.29 -37.16
N GLY A 212 12.60 26.94 -36.05
CA GLY A 212 11.67 27.27 -34.99
C GLY A 212 11.21 26.05 -34.17
N ARG A 213 11.95 24.94 -34.21
CA ARG A 213 11.63 23.73 -33.46
C ARG A 213 12.64 23.50 -32.34
N PRO A 214 12.22 22.97 -31.18
CA PRO A 214 13.15 22.57 -30.12
C PRO A 214 14.18 21.54 -30.62
N TYR A 215 15.44 21.68 -30.18
CA TYR A 215 16.42 20.63 -30.42
C TYR A 215 16.04 19.34 -29.68
N LEU A 216 16.09 18.22 -30.39
CA LEU A 216 15.94 16.91 -29.78
C LEU A 216 17.12 16.58 -28.86
N PRO A 217 16.95 15.67 -27.89
CA PRO A 217 18.02 15.26 -26.99
C PRO A 217 19.21 14.69 -27.79
N SER A 218 20.42 15.15 -27.45
CA SER A 218 21.68 14.77 -28.10
C SER A 218 22.83 14.82 -27.08
N SER A 219 24.01 14.34 -27.46
CA SER A 219 25.18 14.45 -26.59
C SER A 219 25.63 15.92 -26.47
N GLN A 220 26.31 16.25 -25.35
CA GLN A 220 26.86 17.60 -25.16
C GLN A 220 27.82 18.00 -26.28
N ASP A 221 28.70 17.09 -26.71
CA ASP A 221 29.63 17.36 -27.81
C ASP A 221 28.88 17.76 -29.10
N GLN A 222 27.84 17.01 -29.47
CA GLN A 222 27.03 17.31 -30.67
C GLN A 222 26.30 18.65 -30.54
N LEU A 223 25.63 18.88 -29.41
CA LEU A 223 24.89 20.12 -29.18
C LEU A 223 25.82 21.34 -29.19
N ILE A 224 26.92 21.29 -28.44
CA ILE A 224 27.83 22.42 -28.28
C ILE A 224 28.48 22.76 -29.62
N ARG A 225 28.97 21.77 -30.39
CA ARG A 225 29.52 22.02 -31.73
C ARG A 225 28.49 22.69 -32.64
N LEU A 226 27.23 22.27 -32.56
CA LEU A 226 26.15 22.84 -33.33
C LEU A 226 25.91 24.31 -32.96
N LEU A 227 25.81 24.63 -31.66
CA LEU A 227 25.61 26.01 -31.19
C LEU A 227 26.80 26.93 -31.52
N LEU A 228 28.03 26.45 -31.30
CA LEU A 228 29.25 27.16 -31.67
C LEU A 228 29.35 27.37 -33.19
N GLY A 229 28.84 26.44 -34.00
CA GLY A 229 28.76 26.59 -35.45
C GLY A 229 27.88 27.76 -35.87
N ARG A 230 26.79 28.02 -35.12
CA ARG A 230 25.77 29.02 -35.44
C ARG A 230 26.11 30.46 -35.02
N SER A 231 26.96 30.66 -34.02
CA SER A 231 27.24 32.01 -33.48
C SER A 231 28.73 32.30 -33.33
N ALA A 232 29.18 33.36 -33.99
CA ALA A 232 30.54 33.87 -33.82
C ALA A 232 30.76 34.45 -32.41
N ASP A 233 29.76 35.12 -31.85
CA ASP A 233 29.83 35.73 -30.52
C ASP A 233 29.88 34.66 -29.43
N LEU A 234 29.10 33.57 -29.58
CA LEU A 234 29.19 32.44 -28.66
C LEU A 234 30.57 31.76 -28.71
N ARG A 235 31.19 31.66 -29.90
CA ARG A 235 32.57 31.18 -30.04
C ARG A 235 33.59 32.10 -29.41
N ALA A 236 33.38 33.42 -29.48
CA ALA A 236 34.24 34.38 -28.83
C ALA A 236 34.13 34.30 -27.29
N LEU A 237 32.92 34.04 -26.78
CA LEU A 237 32.63 33.97 -25.34
C LEU A 237 33.08 32.65 -24.70
N LEU A 238 32.75 31.51 -25.32
CA LEU A 238 32.93 30.18 -24.74
C LEU A 238 33.97 29.33 -25.48
N GLY A 239 34.57 29.83 -26.55
CA GLY A 239 35.63 29.11 -27.27
C GLY A 239 35.14 28.31 -28.47
N LYS A 240 36.06 27.58 -29.10
CA LYS A 240 35.88 27.05 -30.46
C LYS A 240 35.44 25.59 -30.52
N ASP A 241 35.54 24.88 -29.41
CA ASP A 241 35.22 23.47 -29.30
C ASP A 241 34.52 23.15 -27.96
N PRO A 242 33.93 21.95 -27.81
CA PRO A 242 33.21 21.59 -26.60
C PRO A 242 34.04 21.58 -25.31
N ARG A 243 35.35 21.33 -25.37
CA ARG A 243 36.19 21.35 -24.17
C ARG A 243 36.41 22.78 -23.71
N GLN A 244 36.78 23.67 -24.64
CA GLN A 244 36.90 25.09 -24.37
C GLN A 244 35.58 25.68 -23.86
N PHE A 245 34.44 25.23 -24.41
CA PHE A 245 33.12 25.64 -23.93
C PHE A 245 32.95 25.37 -22.43
N VAL A 246 33.25 24.15 -21.99
CA VAL A 246 33.12 23.75 -20.59
C VAL A 246 34.13 24.48 -19.70
N GLU A 247 35.39 24.57 -20.13
CA GLU A 247 36.46 25.27 -19.41
C GLU A 247 36.11 26.76 -19.22
N ASN A 248 35.73 27.45 -20.30
CA ASN A 248 35.36 28.86 -20.27
C ASN A 248 34.06 29.12 -19.50
N ALA A 249 33.10 28.20 -19.56
CA ALA A 249 31.89 28.27 -18.75
C ALA A 249 32.18 28.07 -17.25
N ALA A 250 33.29 27.42 -16.90
CA ALA A 250 33.73 27.22 -15.52
C ALA A 250 34.44 28.44 -14.92
N GLU A 251 35.02 29.31 -15.75
CA GLU A 251 35.76 30.50 -15.29
C GLU A 251 34.89 31.52 -14.53
N GLY A 252 33.57 31.55 -14.73
CA GLY A 252 32.71 32.45 -13.98
C GLY A 252 31.22 32.38 -14.34
N GLU A 253 30.37 32.82 -13.41
CA GLU A 253 28.91 32.90 -13.59
C GLU A 253 28.51 33.89 -14.69
N ASP A 254 29.22 35.02 -14.78
CA ASP A 254 28.95 36.07 -15.77
C ASP A 254 28.98 35.53 -17.20
N ARG A 255 29.93 34.65 -17.53
CA ARG A 255 30.01 34.06 -18.87
C ARG A 255 28.80 33.16 -19.18
N ARG A 256 28.30 32.42 -18.19
CA ARG A 256 27.10 31.59 -18.36
C ARG A 256 25.84 32.43 -18.52
N LEU A 257 25.75 33.55 -17.81
CA LEU A 257 24.66 34.52 -17.95
C LEU A 257 24.68 35.20 -19.32
N GLN A 258 25.86 35.65 -19.79
CA GLN A 258 26.05 36.21 -21.13
C GLN A 258 25.70 35.20 -22.22
N ALA A 259 26.08 33.92 -22.06
CA ALA A 259 25.72 32.88 -23.03
C ALA A 259 24.20 32.68 -23.12
N ARG A 260 23.49 32.71 -21.97
CA ARG A 260 22.02 32.68 -21.93
C ARG A 260 21.41 33.90 -22.62
N GLU A 261 21.94 35.09 -22.38
CA GLU A 261 21.49 36.33 -23.02
C GLU A 261 21.67 36.25 -24.54
N LEU A 262 22.81 35.75 -25.02
CA LEU A 262 23.05 35.50 -26.44
C LEU A 262 22.03 34.51 -27.04
N PHE A 263 21.64 33.45 -26.32
CA PHE A 263 20.60 32.53 -26.80
C PHE A 263 19.25 33.24 -26.98
N ALA A 264 18.91 34.16 -26.09
CA ALA A 264 17.67 34.93 -26.17
C ALA A 264 17.73 35.98 -27.30
N GLU A 265 18.81 36.76 -27.39
CA GLU A 265 19.04 37.78 -28.41
C GLU A 265 19.04 37.20 -29.83
N GLN A 266 19.57 35.99 -29.99
CA GLN A 266 19.59 35.30 -31.28
C GLN A 266 18.29 34.56 -31.61
N GLY A 267 17.27 34.65 -30.74
CA GLY A 267 15.96 34.03 -30.96
C GLY A 267 15.99 32.50 -30.90
N TRP A 268 16.92 31.91 -30.16
CA TRP A 268 17.07 30.45 -30.02
C TRP A 268 16.24 29.86 -28.88
N THR A 269 15.38 30.66 -28.26
CA THR A 269 14.66 30.27 -27.05
C THR A 269 13.18 30.19 -27.34
N LEU A 270 12.59 29.02 -27.08
CA LEU A 270 11.15 28.80 -27.09
C LEU A 270 10.64 28.58 -25.67
N PRO A 271 9.39 28.96 -25.36
CA PRO A 271 8.79 28.61 -24.08
C PRO A 271 8.68 27.08 -23.94
N THR A 272 8.80 26.58 -22.71
CA THR A 272 8.55 25.15 -22.43
C THR A 272 7.08 24.77 -22.63
N GLY A 273 6.17 25.75 -22.62
CA GLY A 273 4.73 25.55 -22.73
C GLY A 273 4.04 25.19 -21.42
N PHE A 274 4.79 24.98 -20.33
CA PHE A 274 4.24 24.76 -19.01
C PHE A 274 3.98 26.10 -18.30
N GLY A 275 2.83 26.23 -17.63
CA GLY A 275 2.53 27.41 -16.80
C GLY A 275 3.40 27.46 -15.53
N PRO A 276 3.63 28.65 -14.95
CA PRO A 276 4.44 28.82 -13.74
C PRO A 276 3.63 28.34 -12.52
N HIS A 277 3.70 27.05 -12.17
CA HIS A 277 2.98 26.49 -11.01
C HIS A 277 3.90 25.62 -10.16
N SER A 278 4.48 26.20 -9.11
CA SER A 278 5.20 25.49 -8.05
C SER A 278 4.25 24.81 -7.07
N ALA A 279 3.40 23.92 -7.58
CA ALA A 279 2.51 23.14 -6.74
C ALA A 279 3.21 21.88 -6.22
N ARG A 280 2.91 21.50 -4.98
CA ARG A 280 3.37 20.23 -4.42
C ARG A 280 2.54 19.10 -5.04
N PRO A 281 3.15 18.04 -5.57
CA PRO A 281 2.40 16.86 -6.03
C PRO A 281 1.67 16.20 -4.87
N THR A 282 0.62 15.44 -5.19
CA THR A 282 -0.13 14.68 -4.20
C THR A 282 0.75 13.52 -3.69
N PRO A 283 0.82 13.23 -2.38
CA PRO A 283 1.48 12.02 -1.89
C PRO A 283 0.85 10.79 -2.52
N TYR A 284 1.65 9.78 -2.86
CA TYR A 284 1.22 8.63 -3.65
C TYR A 284 0.02 7.87 -3.06
N GLY A 285 -0.09 7.79 -1.73
CA GLY A 285 -1.24 7.16 -1.08
C GLY A 285 -2.57 7.87 -1.35
N ARG A 286 -2.53 9.16 -1.70
CA ARG A 286 -3.68 9.98 -2.12
C ARG A 286 -3.70 10.27 -3.62
N CYS A 287 -2.61 10.03 -4.33
CA CYS A 287 -2.58 10.04 -5.79
C CYS A 287 -3.41 8.84 -6.26
N LEU A 288 -4.58 9.12 -6.83
CA LEU A 288 -5.50 8.06 -7.19
C LEU A 288 -4.97 7.39 -8.46
N GLY A 289 -4.50 6.15 -8.31
CA GLY A 289 -4.19 5.27 -9.43
C GLY A 289 -5.45 4.80 -10.12
N PHE A 290 -5.51 4.93 -11.44
CA PHE A 290 -6.56 4.36 -12.25
C PHE A 290 -6.07 3.04 -12.86
N PHE A 291 -6.79 1.97 -12.56
CA PHE A 291 -6.66 0.67 -13.21
C PHE A 291 -7.91 0.42 -14.08
N SER A 292 -7.79 -0.46 -15.08
CA SER A 292 -8.85 -0.83 -16.04
C SER A 292 -10.23 -1.10 -15.38
N PRO A 293 -11.38 -0.86 -16.07
CA PRO A 293 -12.66 -0.53 -15.42
C PRO A 293 -13.47 -1.71 -14.85
N THR A 294 -12.91 -2.89 -14.66
CA THR A 294 -13.68 -4.04 -14.15
C THR A 294 -13.63 -4.11 -12.62
N GLY A 295 -14.49 -3.41 -11.90
CA GLY A 295 -14.73 -3.62 -10.47
C GLY A 295 -14.91 -2.35 -9.65
N LEU A 296 -14.87 -2.47 -8.32
CA LEU A 296 -14.99 -1.35 -7.40
C LEU A 296 -13.61 -0.92 -6.89
N ARG A 297 -13.30 0.37 -6.99
CA ARG A 297 -12.05 0.92 -6.49
C ARG A 297 -12.08 1.01 -4.97
N ILE A 298 -11.04 0.51 -4.32
CA ILE A 298 -10.92 0.49 -2.86
C ILE A 298 -10.50 1.87 -2.36
N ASP A 299 -11.23 2.37 -1.38
CA ASP A 299 -10.89 3.55 -0.58
C ASP A 299 -10.87 3.20 0.92
N CYS A 300 -10.44 4.12 1.78
CA CYS A 300 -10.41 3.94 3.21
C CYS A 300 -11.77 4.24 3.87
N THR A 301 -12.12 3.47 4.89
CA THR A 301 -13.21 3.85 5.80
C THR A 301 -12.81 5.06 6.65
N THR A 302 -13.81 5.81 7.12
CA THR A 302 -13.59 6.95 8.01
C THR A 302 -13.46 6.50 9.47
N ASP A 303 -12.79 7.31 10.28
CA ASP A 303 -12.56 7.00 11.69
C ASP A 303 -13.85 7.02 12.52
N ASP A 304 -14.81 7.85 12.15
CA ASP A 304 -16.12 8.02 12.80
C ASP A 304 -17.13 6.90 12.48
N LEU A 305 -16.79 5.98 11.57
CA LEU A 305 -17.66 4.87 11.20
C LEU A 305 -17.96 3.95 12.40
N GLU A 306 -19.26 3.82 12.73
CA GLU A 306 -19.72 2.88 13.76
C GLU A 306 -19.64 1.42 13.25
N ARG A 307 -18.54 0.75 13.62
CA ARG A 307 -18.23 -0.62 13.18
C ARG A 307 -19.08 -1.71 13.86
N LYS A 308 -19.67 -1.41 15.02
CA LYS A 308 -20.49 -2.36 15.84
C LYS A 308 -19.79 -3.68 16.18
N GLY A 309 -18.46 -3.69 16.21
CA GLY A 309 -17.65 -4.88 16.50
C GLY A 309 -17.39 -5.78 15.29
N GLU A 310 -17.72 -5.34 14.08
CA GLU A 310 -17.47 -6.05 12.82
C GLU A 310 -16.66 -5.18 11.87
N GLN A 311 -15.80 -5.81 11.06
CA GLN A 311 -15.11 -5.10 9.99
C GLN A 311 -16.06 -4.84 8.83
N CYS A 312 -15.99 -3.63 8.29
CA CYS A 312 -17.00 -3.06 7.43
C CYS A 312 -16.45 -2.70 6.05
N LEU A 313 -17.35 -2.77 5.08
CA LEU A 313 -17.23 -2.12 3.79
C LEU A 313 -18.40 -1.15 3.62
N VAL A 314 -18.12 0.04 3.13
CA VAL A 314 -19.10 1.12 2.94
C VAL A 314 -19.23 1.40 1.45
N ILE A 315 -20.46 1.43 0.97
CA ILE A 315 -20.78 1.51 -0.45
C ILE A 315 -22.10 2.28 -0.64
N ALA A 316 -22.28 2.93 -1.79
CA ALA A 316 -23.54 3.57 -2.14
C ALA A 316 -24.69 2.57 -2.21
N GLY A 317 -25.90 2.97 -1.82
CA GLY A 317 -27.09 2.14 -1.85
C GLY A 317 -27.37 1.56 -3.24
N GLU A 318 -27.33 2.42 -4.26
CA GLU A 318 -27.57 2.02 -5.66
C GLU A 318 -26.56 0.95 -6.15
N THR A 319 -25.28 1.13 -5.84
CA THR A 319 -24.24 0.15 -6.20
C THR A 319 -24.45 -1.17 -5.45
N ALA A 320 -24.85 -1.12 -4.18
CA ALA A 320 -25.15 -2.32 -3.39
C ALA A 320 -26.35 -3.09 -3.94
N ASP A 321 -27.42 -2.39 -4.33
CA ASP A 321 -28.62 -2.97 -4.94
C ASP A 321 -28.29 -3.62 -6.29
N ARG A 322 -27.49 -2.94 -7.12
CA ARG A 322 -27.01 -3.46 -8.42
C ARG A 322 -26.19 -4.74 -8.27
N LEU A 323 -25.43 -4.87 -7.18
CA LEU A 323 -24.65 -6.05 -6.83
C LEU A 323 -25.42 -7.06 -5.97
N ASN A 324 -26.71 -6.80 -5.69
CA ASN A 324 -27.58 -7.61 -4.82
C ASN A 324 -26.97 -7.91 -3.45
N LEU A 325 -26.27 -6.92 -2.87
CA LEU A 325 -25.60 -7.09 -1.58
C LEU A 325 -26.60 -7.02 -0.43
N GLY A 326 -26.54 -8.03 0.44
CA GLY A 326 -27.30 -8.04 1.69
C GLY A 326 -26.54 -7.36 2.83
N SER A 327 -26.74 -7.86 4.04
CA SER A 327 -26.06 -7.33 5.24
C SER A 327 -24.55 -7.63 5.32
N ASN A 328 -24.06 -8.56 4.50
CA ASN A 328 -22.65 -8.93 4.39
C ASN A 328 -22.31 -9.17 2.91
N ALA A 329 -21.04 -9.01 2.60
CA ALA A 329 -20.47 -9.35 1.30
C ALA A 329 -19.10 -9.99 1.49
N VAL A 330 -18.71 -10.84 0.56
CA VAL A 330 -17.32 -11.29 0.44
C VAL A 330 -16.59 -10.30 -0.44
N ILE A 331 -15.50 -9.75 0.08
CA ILE A 331 -14.56 -8.95 -0.71
C ILE A 331 -13.46 -9.86 -1.26
N ARG A 332 -13.17 -9.67 -2.54
CA ARG A 332 -12.04 -10.27 -3.26
C ARG A 332 -11.31 -9.17 -3.98
N ARG A 333 -9.99 -9.19 -3.95
CA ARG A 333 -9.23 -8.33 -4.85
C ARG A 333 -9.30 -8.91 -6.26
N LEU A 334 -9.48 -8.05 -7.26
CA LEU A 334 -9.38 -8.49 -8.64
C LEU A 334 -7.90 -8.62 -9.02
N ASP A 335 -7.53 -9.78 -9.54
CA ASP A 335 -6.19 -10.06 -10.03
C ASP A 335 -6.33 -10.46 -11.50
N GLU A 336 -5.61 -9.80 -12.40
CA GLU A 336 -5.71 -10.10 -13.84
C GLU A 336 -5.27 -11.54 -14.18
N TYR A 337 -4.51 -12.18 -13.26
CA TYR A 337 -3.96 -13.53 -13.41
C TYR A 337 -4.73 -14.61 -12.66
N LEU A 338 -5.72 -14.26 -11.83
CA LEU A 338 -6.59 -15.23 -11.20
C LEU A 338 -7.94 -15.13 -11.90
N GLU A 339 -8.42 -16.24 -12.47
CA GLU A 339 -9.78 -16.31 -12.98
C GLU A 339 -10.73 -15.81 -11.89
N ALA A 340 -11.62 -14.87 -12.24
CA ALA A 340 -12.60 -14.33 -11.33
C ALA A 340 -13.41 -15.49 -10.71
N GLY A 341 -13.28 -15.69 -9.41
CA GLY A 341 -13.89 -16.82 -8.70
C GLY A 341 -12.98 -18.01 -8.42
N SER A 342 -11.67 -17.92 -8.68
CA SER A 342 -10.72 -18.96 -8.26
C SER A 342 -10.88 -19.27 -6.76
N PRO A 343 -11.14 -20.54 -6.38
CA PRO A 343 -11.38 -20.93 -4.99
C PRO A 343 -10.14 -20.76 -4.11
N GLU A 344 -8.95 -20.59 -4.70
CA GLU A 344 -7.69 -20.42 -3.99
C GLU A 344 -7.39 -18.96 -3.63
N ALA A 345 -8.04 -18.01 -4.32
CA ALA A 345 -7.80 -16.58 -4.12
C ALA A 345 -8.25 -16.13 -2.72
N PRO A 346 -7.40 -15.39 -1.97
CA PRO A 346 -7.76 -14.82 -0.67
C PRO A 346 -9.03 -13.95 -0.77
N CYS A 347 -9.95 -14.19 0.15
CA CYS A 347 -11.20 -13.45 0.26
C CYS A 347 -11.58 -13.31 1.72
N ALA A 348 -12.37 -12.30 2.02
CA ALA A 348 -12.79 -12.02 3.38
C ALA A 348 -14.26 -11.62 3.42
N LEU A 349 -14.96 -12.05 4.47
CA LEU A 349 -16.31 -11.58 4.73
C LEU A 349 -16.22 -10.17 5.33
N GLY A 350 -17.00 -9.20 4.83
CA GLY A 350 -17.19 -7.85 5.39
C GLY A 350 -18.67 -7.52 5.65
N ARG A 351 -18.97 -6.71 6.68
CA ARG A 351 -20.33 -6.18 6.91
C ARG A 351 -20.58 -5.03 5.95
N VAL A 352 -21.69 -5.06 5.22
CA VAL A 352 -22.07 -3.97 4.30
C VAL A 352 -22.71 -2.84 5.10
N VAL A 353 -22.26 -1.62 4.84
CA VAL A 353 -22.84 -0.37 5.34
C VAL A 353 -23.18 0.50 4.12
N HIS A 354 -24.41 0.99 4.09
CA HIS A 354 -24.86 1.89 3.01
C HIS A 354 -24.57 3.34 3.40
N ASP A 355 -23.93 4.06 2.49
CA ASP A 355 -23.65 5.50 2.62
C ASP A 355 -23.61 6.11 1.22
N ASP A 356 -24.63 6.90 0.89
CA ASP A 356 -24.77 7.52 -0.44
C ASP A 356 -23.82 8.70 -0.67
N SER A 357 -22.97 9.05 0.32
CA SER A 357 -21.84 9.96 0.12
C SER A 357 -20.68 9.31 -0.64
N VAL A 358 -20.66 7.98 -0.72
CA VAL A 358 -19.66 7.23 -1.50
C VAL A 358 -20.01 7.34 -2.97
N ALA A 359 -19.05 7.72 -3.82
CA ALA A 359 -19.29 7.81 -5.26
C ALA A 359 -19.47 6.42 -5.89
N ASP A 360 -20.22 6.34 -6.99
CA ASP A 360 -20.39 5.09 -7.73
C ASP A 360 -19.03 4.54 -8.21
N GLY A 361 -18.89 3.22 -8.20
CA GLY A 361 -17.63 2.54 -8.52
C GLY A 361 -16.56 2.58 -7.41
N ILE A 362 -16.86 3.14 -6.23
CA ILE A 362 -15.97 3.15 -5.07
C ILE A 362 -16.55 2.29 -3.95
N VAL A 363 -15.68 1.59 -3.22
CA VAL A 363 -15.99 0.94 -1.95
C VAL A 363 -14.96 1.38 -0.89
N ARG A 364 -15.42 1.90 0.24
CA ARG A 364 -14.54 2.17 1.38
C ARG A 364 -14.41 0.90 2.22
N VAL A 365 -13.19 0.48 2.51
CA VAL A 365 -12.92 -0.81 3.16
C VAL A 365 -12.06 -0.60 4.40
N ASP A 366 -12.40 -1.28 5.50
CA ASP A 366 -11.55 -1.28 6.70
C ASP A 366 -10.17 -1.88 6.38
N GLN A 367 -9.09 -1.28 6.92
CA GLN A 367 -7.72 -1.74 6.68
C GLN A 367 -7.51 -3.23 7.00
N ILE A 368 -8.20 -3.77 8.01
CA ILE A 368 -8.13 -5.20 8.35
C ILE A 368 -8.66 -6.08 7.20
N LEU A 369 -9.72 -5.66 6.49
CA LEU A 369 -10.23 -6.37 5.32
C LEU A 369 -9.28 -6.23 4.13
N CYS A 370 -8.66 -5.07 3.93
CA CYS A 370 -7.59 -4.89 2.95
C CYS A 370 -6.42 -5.87 3.20
N ASN A 371 -5.95 -5.95 4.46
CA ASN A 371 -4.90 -6.88 4.88
C ASN A 371 -5.33 -8.35 4.73
N ALA A 372 -6.62 -8.64 4.96
CA ALA A 372 -7.17 -9.99 4.80
C ALA A 372 -7.04 -10.50 3.35
N VAL A 373 -7.30 -9.64 2.36
CA VAL A 373 -7.27 -10.02 0.94
C VAL A 373 -6.00 -9.58 0.20
N GLY A 374 -5.06 -8.92 0.90
CA GLY A 374 -3.84 -8.40 0.30
C GLY A 374 -4.06 -7.26 -0.69
N ALA A 375 -5.05 -6.40 -0.45
CA ALA A 375 -5.34 -5.26 -1.31
C ALA A 375 -4.80 -3.94 -0.74
N GLU A 376 -4.38 -3.04 -1.63
CA GLU A 376 -4.03 -1.66 -1.27
C GLU A 376 -5.15 -0.67 -1.63
N ILE A 377 -5.21 0.45 -0.92
CA ILE A 377 -6.11 1.57 -1.26
C ILE A 377 -5.78 2.03 -2.68
N GLY A 378 -6.80 2.17 -3.53
CA GLY A 378 -6.67 2.50 -4.96
C GLY A 378 -6.68 1.29 -5.89
N GLU A 379 -6.48 0.07 -5.38
CA GLU A 379 -6.68 -1.16 -6.16
C GLU A 379 -8.18 -1.46 -6.37
N VAL A 380 -8.46 -2.49 -7.16
CA VAL A 380 -9.83 -2.88 -7.53
C VAL A 380 -10.24 -4.16 -6.81
N ALA A 381 -11.45 -4.17 -6.28
CA ALA A 381 -12.08 -5.30 -5.64
C ALA A 381 -13.41 -5.67 -6.32
N GLN A 382 -13.74 -6.96 -6.20
CA GLN A 382 -15.06 -7.50 -6.47
C GLN A 382 -15.76 -7.80 -5.14
N LEU A 383 -17.06 -7.51 -5.09
CA LEU A 383 -17.93 -7.88 -3.98
C LEU A 383 -18.94 -8.91 -4.45
N THR A 384 -19.15 -9.96 -3.65
CA THR A 384 -20.23 -10.93 -3.87
C THR A 384 -21.11 -11.01 -2.62
N PRO A 385 -22.44 -11.25 -2.77
CA PRO A 385 -23.34 -11.28 -1.64
C PRO A 385 -23.00 -12.41 -0.66
N ALA A 386 -23.29 -12.19 0.63
CA ALA A 386 -23.18 -13.21 1.68
C ALA A 386 -24.34 -13.12 2.68
N LEU A 387 -24.99 -14.25 2.92
CA LEU A 387 -26.14 -14.38 3.80
C LEU A 387 -25.70 -14.92 5.17
N ALA A 388 -25.66 -14.04 6.17
CA ALA A 388 -25.39 -14.41 7.56
C ALA A 388 -26.68 -14.36 8.38
N ASP A 389 -26.98 -15.46 9.08
CA ASP A 389 -28.12 -15.59 9.99
C ASP A 389 -27.95 -14.68 11.23
N ARG A 390 -28.81 -13.66 11.32
CA ARG A 390 -28.81 -12.65 12.40
C ARG A 390 -30.15 -12.66 13.15
N SER A 391 -30.10 -13.03 14.44
CA SER A 391 -31.22 -12.84 15.37
C SER A 391 -31.07 -11.51 16.10
N ARG A 392 -31.83 -10.48 15.67
CA ARG A 392 -31.81 -9.11 16.24
C ARG A 392 -32.14 -9.08 17.74
N TRP A 393 -33.02 -9.98 18.19
CA TRP A 393 -33.41 -10.11 19.61
C TRP A 393 -32.23 -10.50 20.51
N SER A 394 -31.33 -11.35 20.01
CA SER A 394 -30.16 -11.80 20.78
C SER A 394 -29.11 -10.72 20.98
N ASP A 395 -29.00 -9.76 20.04
CA ASP A 395 -28.05 -8.64 20.12
C ASP A 395 -28.52 -7.58 21.14
N PHE A 396 -29.83 -7.35 21.22
CA PHE A 396 -30.43 -6.43 22.18
C PHE A 396 -30.27 -6.91 23.65
N LEU A 397 -30.53 -8.20 23.91
CA LEU A 397 -30.56 -8.75 25.26
C LEU A 397 -29.16 -8.95 25.87
N VAL A 398 -28.15 -9.28 25.08
CA VAL A 398 -26.80 -9.61 25.59
C VAL A 398 -25.84 -8.43 25.37
N ALA A 399 -25.22 -8.34 24.19
CA ALA A 399 -24.29 -7.29 23.76
C ALA A 399 -24.09 -7.40 22.25
N SER A 400 -23.50 -6.41 21.56
CA SER A 400 -23.16 -6.54 20.13
C SER A 400 -22.16 -7.68 19.90
N ARG A 401 -22.16 -8.29 18.70
CA ARG A 401 -21.15 -9.30 18.35
C ARG A 401 -19.83 -8.59 18.10
N ARG A 402 -18.77 -9.04 18.75
CA ARG A 402 -17.40 -8.61 18.43
C ARG A 402 -16.69 -9.74 17.72
N TYR A 403 -16.15 -9.41 16.57
CA TYR A 403 -15.42 -10.32 15.72
C TYR A 403 -13.96 -9.90 15.64
N THR A 404 -13.10 -10.89 15.84
CA THR A 404 -11.68 -10.81 15.47
C THR A 404 -11.52 -11.55 14.16
N MET A 405 -10.91 -10.91 13.16
CA MET A 405 -10.51 -11.60 11.93
C MET A 405 -9.17 -12.28 12.14
N CYS A 406 -9.07 -13.53 11.71
CA CYS A 406 -7.88 -14.34 11.90
C CYS A 406 -7.47 -15.02 10.58
N ARG A 407 -6.16 -15.11 10.37
CA ARG A 407 -5.54 -15.87 9.28
C ARG A 407 -5.50 -17.35 9.64
N VAL A 408 -6.08 -18.18 8.79
CA VAL A 408 -6.11 -19.63 9.01
C VAL A 408 -4.73 -20.23 8.71
N GLN A 409 -4.19 -20.89 9.72
CA GLN A 409 -3.01 -21.75 9.65
C GLN A 409 -3.43 -23.22 9.73
N THR A 410 -2.67 -24.10 9.08
CA THR A 410 -2.91 -25.55 9.17
C THR A 410 -2.48 -26.03 10.56
N ALA A 411 -3.39 -26.68 11.29
CA ALA A 411 -3.07 -27.26 12.60
C ALA A 411 -2.08 -28.43 12.48
N ASP A 412 -1.23 -28.59 13.51
CA ASP A 412 -0.29 -29.72 13.62
C ASP A 412 -1.03 -31.02 13.96
N LEU A 413 -0.42 -32.17 13.61
CA LEU A 413 -1.00 -33.51 13.76
C LEU A 413 -1.53 -33.81 15.18
N ALA A 414 -0.92 -33.21 16.21
CA ALA A 414 -1.31 -33.41 17.61
C ALA A 414 -2.66 -32.75 17.98
N THR A 415 -3.13 -31.78 17.19
CA THR A 415 -4.41 -31.07 17.38
C THR A 415 -5.46 -31.48 16.34
N VAL A 416 -5.06 -32.27 15.34
CA VAL A 416 -5.96 -32.82 14.32
C VAL A 416 -7.06 -33.65 15.00
N GLU A 417 -8.30 -33.47 14.53
CA GLU A 417 -9.53 -34.17 14.99
C GLU A 417 -10.14 -33.74 16.33
N GLN A 418 -9.56 -32.78 17.06
CA GLN A 418 -10.05 -32.41 18.40
C GLN A 418 -11.26 -31.46 18.45
N HIS A 419 -11.94 -31.16 17.32
CA HIS A 419 -13.04 -30.17 17.25
C HIS A 419 -12.74 -28.86 18.03
N ALA A 420 -11.50 -28.40 17.94
CA ALA A 420 -10.96 -27.25 18.64
C ALA A 420 -10.13 -26.37 17.69
N CYS A 421 -9.94 -25.11 18.06
CA CYS A 421 -9.02 -24.20 17.39
C CYS A 421 -7.97 -23.67 18.36
N LEU A 422 -6.77 -23.39 17.86
CA LEU A 422 -5.72 -22.72 18.64
C LEU A 422 -5.62 -21.25 18.20
N VAL A 423 -5.57 -20.34 19.16
CA VAL A 423 -5.46 -18.89 18.96
C VAL A 423 -4.50 -18.32 20.00
N ASP A 424 -3.93 -17.14 19.74
CA ASP A 424 -3.06 -16.47 20.71
C ASP A 424 -3.85 -15.85 21.87
N ASP A 425 -3.15 -15.58 22.98
CA ASP A 425 -3.75 -15.03 24.20
C ASP A 425 -4.34 -13.64 24.01
N LEU A 426 -3.76 -12.80 23.15
CA LEU A 426 -4.31 -11.48 22.85
C LEU A 426 -5.65 -11.62 22.12
N THR A 427 -5.77 -12.56 21.18
CA THR A 427 -7.04 -12.88 20.52
C THR A 427 -8.10 -13.34 21.53
N LEU A 428 -7.75 -14.20 22.49
CA LEU A 428 -8.68 -14.62 23.57
C LEU A 428 -9.14 -13.41 24.42
N GLN A 429 -8.22 -12.53 24.78
CA GLN A 429 -8.52 -11.31 25.54
C GLN A 429 -9.41 -10.34 24.76
N LEU A 430 -9.13 -10.11 23.48
CA LEU A 430 -9.95 -9.26 22.59
C LEU A 430 -11.38 -9.79 22.46
N LEU A 431 -11.55 -11.11 22.50
CA LEU A 431 -12.85 -11.78 22.49
C LEU A 431 -13.54 -11.80 23.86
N GLY A 432 -12.83 -11.44 24.94
CA GLY A 432 -13.34 -11.47 26.31
C GLY A 432 -13.59 -12.88 26.84
N ILE A 433 -12.78 -13.86 26.41
CA ILE A 433 -12.92 -15.29 26.78
C ILE A 433 -11.60 -15.84 27.32
N VAL A 434 -11.66 -17.04 27.92
CA VAL A 434 -10.47 -17.77 28.38
C VAL A 434 -10.25 -19.06 27.59
N SER A 435 -9.04 -19.59 27.64
CA SER A 435 -8.69 -20.88 27.05
C SER A 435 -9.66 -21.99 27.50
N GLY A 436 -10.23 -22.71 26.53
CA GLY A 436 -11.25 -23.76 26.72
C GLY A 436 -12.70 -23.30 26.51
N ASP A 437 -12.96 -21.99 26.39
CA ASP A 437 -14.29 -21.46 26.12
C ASP A 437 -14.75 -21.75 24.68
N GLU A 438 -16.07 -21.82 24.47
CA GLU A 438 -16.66 -22.01 23.13
C GLU A 438 -16.63 -20.70 22.32
N VAL A 439 -16.17 -20.82 21.08
CA VAL A 439 -16.23 -19.77 20.05
C VAL A 439 -17.13 -20.17 18.90
N VAL A 440 -17.65 -19.16 18.20
CA VAL A 440 -18.28 -19.32 16.90
C VAL A 440 -17.35 -18.78 15.84
N ILE A 441 -17.03 -19.62 14.86
CA ILE A 441 -16.22 -19.29 13.70
C ILE A 441 -17.14 -19.14 12.50
N GLU A 442 -16.96 -18.05 11.76
CA GLU A 442 -17.65 -17.77 10.50
C GLU A 442 -16.60 -17.71 9.37
N GLY A 443 -16.82 -18.54 8.34
CA GLY A 443 -15.97 -18.61 7.17
C GLY A 443 -16.48 -17.76 6.02
N VAL A 444 -16.22 -18.21 4.80
CA VAL A 444 -16.67 -17.56 3.57
C VAL A 444 -17.52 -18.54 2.75
N PRO A 445 -18.63 -18.08 2.15
CA PRO A 445 -19.40 -18.92 1.23
C PRO A 445 -18.55 -19.44 0.07
N THR A 446 -18.71 -20.71 -0.29
CA THR A 446 -18.09 -21.29 -1.48
C THR A 446 -18.71 -20.68 -2.73
N PRO A 447 -17.92 -20.34 -3.78
CA PRO A 447 -18.48 -19.95 -5.06
C PRO A 447 -19.44 -21.03 -5.60
N GLY A 448 -20.67 -20.64 -5.95
CA GLY A 448 -21.71 -21.55 -6.48
C GLY A 448 -22.72 -22.09 -5.46
N ASP A 449 -22.48 -21.93 -4.16
CA ASP A 449 -23.47 -22.23 -3.11
C ASP A 449 -24.47 -21.07 -2.93
N ASP A 450 -25.52 -21.27 -2.11
CA ASP A 450 -26.59 -20.29 -1.77
C ASP A 450 -26.11 -19.02 -1.04
N SER A 451 -24.83 -18.64 -1.16
CA SER A 451 -24.20 -17.49 -0.50
C SER A 451 -24.28 -17.50 1.03
N THR A 452 -24.69 -18.62 1.63
CA THR A 452 -24.85 -18.74 3.08
C THR A 452 -23.50 -18.82 3.76
N VAL A 453 -23.29 -17.99 4.78
CA VAL A 453 -22.03 -17.95 5.53
C VAL A 453 -21.88 -19.23 6.37
N PRO A 454 -20.87 -20.07 6.11
CA PRO A 454 -20.65 -21.29 6.86
C PRO A 454 -20.18 -20.96 8.28
N ARG A 455 -20.67 -21.73 9.26
CA ARG A 455 -20.41 -21.51 10.68
C ARG A 455 -20.06 -22.80 11.42
N ALA A 456 -19.12 -22.70 12.36
CA ALA A 456 -18.76 -23.79 13.26
C ALA A 456 -18.69 -23.31 14.71
N ARG A 457 -19.03 -24.18 15.65
CA ARG A 457 -18.84 -23.97 17.09
C ARG A 457 -17.79 -24.94 17.59
N VAL A 458 -16.75 -24.41 18.21
CA VAL A 458 -15.57 -25.18 18.67
C VAL A 458 -15.05 -24.58 19.96
N LYS A 459 -14.21 -25.33 20.69
CA LYS A 459 -13.46 -24.77 21.82
C LYS A 459 -12.21 -24.06 21.31
N ALA A 460 -11.91 -22.89 21.87
CA ALA A 460 -10.69 -22.15 21.60
C ALA A 460 -9.67 -22.40 22.71
N TYR A 461 -8.48 -22.87 22.37
CA TYR A 461 -7.37 -22.99 23.31
C TYR A 461 -6.24 -22.04 22.94
N SER A 462 -5.48 -21.62 23.95
CA SER A 462 -4.25 -20.85 23.72
C SER A 462 -3.21 -21.68 22.96
N VAL A 463 -2.64 -21.09 21.91
CA VAL A 463 -1.50 -21.66 21.17
C VAL A 463 -0.22 -21.49 21.98
N THR A 464 0.64 -22.51 21.93
CA THR A 464 1.95 -22.46 22.61
C THR A 464 3.01 -21.86 21.70
N GLU A 465 4.00 -21.16 22.28
CA GLU A 465 5.12 -20.55 21.55
C GLU A 465 5.81 -21.52 20.58
N PRO A 466 6.12 -22.79 20.93
CA PRO A 466 6.78 -23.71 20.00
C PRO A 466 6.00 -24.01 18.71
N ILE A 467 4.66 -23.96 18.75
CA ILE A 467 3.82 -24.14 17.56
C ILE A 467 3.93 -22.91 16.65
N VAL A 468 3.92 -21.72 17.25
CA VAL A 468 4.05 -20.44 16.54
C VAL A 468 5.45 -20.35 15.91
N ASP A 469 6.50 -20.59 16.68
CA ASP A 469 7.89 -20.53 16.21
C ASP A 469 8.14 -21.51 15.06
N ARG A 470 7.66 -22.76 15.21
CA ARG A 470 7.75 -23.75 14.13
C ARG A 470 7.02 -23.29 12.87
N ARG A 471 5.86 -22.64 13.03
CA ARG A 471 5.11 -22.11 11.89
C ARG A 471 5.85 -20.96 11.22
N CYS A 472 6.43 -20.03 11.98
CA CYS A 472 7.26 -18.94 11.49
C CYS A 472 8.52 -19.44 10.74
N LEU A 473 9.11 -20.56 11.16
CA LEU A 473 10.25 -21.16 10.47
C LEU A 473 9.89 -21.82 9.13
N LEU A 474 8.64 -22.26 8.97
CA LEU A 474 8.18 -22.97 7.78
C LEU A 474 7.44 -22.07 6.78
N GLU A 475 6.97 -20.91 7.22
CA GLU A 475 6.26 -19.99 6.34
C GLU A 475 7.20 -19.27 5.38
N GLY A 476 6.71 -19.00 4.18
CA GLY A 476 7.43 -18.22 3.19
C GLY A 476 6.91 -18.43 1.79
N GLY A 477 7.30 -17.51 0.90
CA GLY A 477 7.04 -17.64 -0.53
C GLY A 477 5.62 -17.26 -0.97
N ALA A 478 5.36 -17.43 -2.26
CA ALA A 478 4.13 -17.00 -2.92
C ALA A 478 2.94 -17.95 -2.63
N LEU A 479 1.74 -17.62 -3.13
CA LEU A 479 0.52 -18.41 -2.89
C LEU A 479 0.64 -19.88 -3.32
N ASP A 480 1.48 -20.23 -4.28
CA ASP A 480 1.74 -21.60 -4.71
C ASP A 480 2.56 -22.42 -3.70
N SER A 481 3.25 -21.76 -2.76
CA SER A 481 4.06 -22.39 -1.72
C SER A 481 3.23 -23.27 -0.79
N ARG A 482 3.89 -24.22 -0.11
CA ARG A 482 3.21 -25.17 0.81
C ARG A 482 2.64 -24.46 2.04
N PHE A 483 3.40 -23.50 2.59
CA PHE A 483 3.01 -22.67 3.72
C PHE A 483 3.28 -21.20 3.36
N PRO A 484 2.42 -20.59 2.53
CA PRO A 484 2.62 -19.21 2.11
C PRO A 484 2.57 -18.28 3.33
N SER A 485 3.37 -17.22 3.30
CA SER A 485 3.31 -16.13 4.29
C SER A 485 2.48 -14.97 3.73
N ALA A 486 1.76 -14.25 4.58
CA ALA A 486 1.04 -13.05 4.12
C ALA A 486 1.99 -11.95 3.63
N ARG A 487 3.19 -11.87 4.22
CA ARG A 487 4.25 -10.94 3.80
C ARG A 487 4.64 -11.18 2.33
N ASP A 488 4.95 -12.42 1.97
CA ASP A 488 5.52 -12.74 0.66
C ASP A 488 4.42 -12.87 -0.39
N ALA A 489 3.33 -13.56 -0.06
CA ALA A 489 2.24 -13.81 -0.99
C ALA A 489 1.34 -12.58 -1.20
N LEU A 490 0.98 -11.88 -0.12
CA LEU A 490 0.02 -10.76 -0.15
C LEU A 490 0.69 -9.39 -0.07
N GLY A 491 1.98 -9.31 0.27
CA GLY A 491 2.65 -8.03 0.54
C GLY A 491 2.08 -7.32 1.77
N VAL A 492 1.57 -8.08 2.75
CA VAL A 492 0.94 -7.56 3.97
C VAL A 492 1.83 -7.87 5.16
N TYR A 493 2.21 -6.83 5.91
CA TYR A 493 2.93 -6.96 7.16
C TYR A 493 2.63 -5.76 8.08
N PRO A 494 2.32 -5.97 9.37
CA PRO A 494 2.09 -7.27 10.01
C PRO A 494 0.80 -7.94 9.51
N ASP A 495 0.72 -9.26 9.63
CA ASP A 495 -0.47 -10.05 9.24
C ASP A 495 -1.58 -9.97 10.31
N LEU A 496 -2.75 -10.53 9.99
CA LEU A 496 -3.82 -10.82 10.92
C LEU A 496 -3.38 -11.84 11.98
N PRO A 497 -3.98 -11.83 13.19
CA PRO A 497 -3.76 -12.88 14.19
C PRO A 497 -4.01 -14.27 13.62
N TRP A 498 -3.20 -15.25 14.01
CA TRP A 498 -3.32 -16.60 13.49
C TRP A 498 -4.34 -17.44 14.24
N VAL A 499 -4.98 -18.34 13.51
CA VAL A 499 -5.83 -19.39 14.06
C VAL A 499 -5.49 -20.72 13.41
N PHE A 500 -5.20 -21.72 14.22
CA PHE A 500 -4.86 -23.06 13.72
C PHE A 500 -6.13 -23.91 13.66
N LEU A 501 -6.46 -24.39 12.46
CA LEU A 501 -7.64 -25.21 12.19
C LEU A 501 -7.25 -26.52 11.52
N ASP A 502 -7.96 -27.60 11.86
CA ASP A 502 -7.84 -28.89 11.17
C ASP A 502 -8.49 -28.86 9.78
N SER A 503 -8.21 -29.89 8.97
CA SER A 503 -8.73 -29.96 7.60
C SER A 503 -10.25 -30.05 7.53
N ALA A 504 -10.88 -30.82 8.43
CA ALA A 504 -12.33 -31.02 8.44
C ALA A 504 -13.08 -29.72 8.77
N LEU A 505 -12.55 -28.95 9.72
CA LEU A 505 -13.09 -27.67 10.13
C LEU A 505 -12.94 -26.62 9.02
N ARG A 506 -11.80 -26.57 8.33
CA ARG A 506 -11.61 -25.67 7.16
C ARG A 506 -12.60 -25.97 6.05
N THR A 507 -12.81 -27.24 5.70
CA THR A 507 -13.82 -27.65 4.70
C THR A 507 -15.22 -27.20 5.11
N ARG A 508 -15.60 -27.38 6.38
CA ARG A 508 -16.89 -26.92 6.91
C ARG A 508 -17.07 -25.40 6.91
N LEU A 509 -15.98 -24.65 6.83
CA LEU A 509 -15.96 -23.17 6.82
C LEU A 509 -15.82 -22.60 5.39
N GLY A 510 -15.92 -23.44 4.35
CA GLY A 510 -15.80 -22.98 2.95
C GLY A 510 -14.35 -22.67 2.54
N LEU A 511 -13.37 -23.25 3.25
CA LEU A 511 -11.94 -23.01 3.05
C LEU A 511 -11.14 -24.29 2.67
N PRO A 512 -11.64 -25.21 1.82
CA PRO A 512 -10.94 -26.47 1.56
C PRO A 512 -9.61 -26.27 0.82
N CYS A 513 -9.57 -25.32 -0.12
CA CYS A 513 -8.42 -25.08 -1.00
C CYS A 513 -7.84 -23.66 -0.86
N GLN A 514 -8.51 -22.77 -0.12
CA GLN A 514 -8.05 -21.39 0.03
C GLN A 514 -6.78 -21.34 0.88
N LYS A 515 -5.69 -20.87 0.28
CA LYS A 515 -4.46 -20.56 1.00
C LYS A 515 -4.54 -19.16 1.58
N LEU A 516 -3.92 -18.95 2.76
CA LEU A 516 -4.06 -17.72 3.54
C LEU A 516 -5.53 -17.34 3.82
N GLY A 517 -6.39 -18.35 3.99
CA GLY A 517 -7.81 -18.14 4.22
C GLY A 517 -8.07 -17.31 5.48
N VAL A 518 -9.18 -16.58 5.49
CA VAL A 518 -9.54 -15.68 6.58
C VAL A 518 -10.89 -16.07 7.13
N ILE A 519 -10.98 -16.09 8.45
CA ILE A 519 -12.22 -16.33 9.18
C ILE A 519 -12.49 -15.17 10.12
N ARG A 520 -13.74 -15.06 10.58
CA ARG A 520 -14.08 -14.23 11.73
C ARG A 520 -14.43 -15.12 12.92
N ILE A 521 -13.87 -14.80 14.08
CA ILE A 521 -14.10 -15.50 15.34
C ILE A 521 -14.83 -14.59 16.30
N ARG A 522 -15.80 -15.14 17.04
CA ARG A 522 -16.47 -14.46 18.14
C ARG A 522 -16.75 -15.40 19.32
N ALA A 523 -16.98 -14.84 20.50
CA ALA A 523 -17.40 -15.62 21.66
C ALA A 523 -18.77 -16.30 21.47
N GLY A 524 -18.89 -17.54 21.96
CA GLY A 524 -20.15 -18.28 22.04
C GLY A 524 -21.08 -17.71 23.12
N ARG A 525 -21.99 -16.82 22.77
CA ARG A 525 -22.90 -16.17 23.74
C ARG A 525 -23.67 -17.15 24.63
N ARG A 526 -24.24 -18.21 24.05
CA ARG A 526 -24.99 -19.21 24.80
C ARG A 526 -24.11 -19.90 25.85
N TYR A 527 -22.88 -20.24 25.45
CA TYR A 527 -21.89 -20.82 26.35
C TYR A 527 -21.54 -19.85 27.49
N GLN A 528 -21.26 -18.57 27.17
CA GLN A 528 -20.94 -17.56 28.18
C GLN A 528 -22.07 -17.32 29.18
N VAL A 529 -23.33 -17.28 28.71
CA VAL A 529 -24.50 -17.19 29.60
C VAL A 529 -24.58 -18.41 30.52
N ILE A 530 -24.44 -19.62 29.99
CA ILE A 530 -24.49 -20.86 30.78
C ILE A 530 -23.33 -20.90 31.79
N LYS A 531 -22.14 -20.47 31.40
CA LYS A 531 -20.96 -20.40 32.25
C LYS A 531 -21.18 -19.45 33.43
N GLN A 532 -21.64 -18.22 33.17
CA GLN A 532 -21.94 -17.25 34.22
C GLN A 532 -23.08 -17.72 35.15
N LEU A 533 -24.12 -18.34 34.59
CA LEU A 533 -25.19 -18.94 35.40
C LEU A 533 -24.67 -20.06 36.30
N ARG A 534 -23.75 -20.91 35.80
CA ARG A 534 -23.14 -21.97 36.60
C ARG A 534 -22.31 -21.42 37.76
N GLU A 535 -21.53 -20.36 37.52
CA GLU A 535 -20.74 -19.68 38.55
C GLU A 535 -21.64 -19.08 39.64
N MET A 536 -22.81 -18.53 39.27
CA MET A 536 -23.74 -17.92 40.22
C MET A 536 -24.76 -18.89 40.83
N LEU A 537 -24.91 -20.11 40.29
CA LEU A 537 -25.92 -21.07 40.73
C LEU A 537 -25.75 -21.44 42.20
N LEU A 538 -24.51 -21.67 42.65
CA LEU A 538 -24.25 -22.00 44.06
C LEU A 538 -24.63 -20.84 44.99
N LEU A 539 -24.27 -19.60 44.62
CA LEU A 539 -24.66 -18.40 45.36
C LEU A 539 -26.17 -18.24 45.42
N LEU A 540 -26.86 -18.49 44.30
CA LEU A 540 -28.33 -18.44 44.22
C LEU A 540 -28.99 -19.51 45.08
N ILE A 541 -28.47 -20.74 45.09
CA ILE A 541 -28.98 -21.83 45.93
C ILE A 541 -28.80 -21.48 47.42
N ILE A 542 -27.62 -20.98 47.81
CA ILE A 542 -27.36 -20.61 49.21
C ILE A 542 -28.27 -19.45 49.64
N ALA A 543 -28.38 -18.40 48.82
CA ALA A 543 -29.23 -17.25 49.12
C ALA A 543 -30.72 -17.63 49.18
N SER A 544 -31.20 -18.49 48.26
CA SER A 544 -32.59 -18.95 48.26
C SER A 544 -32.90 -19.83 49.47
N LEU A 545 -31.99 -20.72 49.89
CA LEU A 545 -32.18 -21.54 51.09
C LEU A 545 -32.24 -20.68 52.35
N GLY A 546 -31.38 -19.66 52.48
CA GLY A 546 -31.44 -18.67 53.55
C GLY A 546 -32.79 -17.94 53.57
N LEU A 547 -33.30 -17.56 52.40
CA LEU A 547 -34.59 -16.88 52.30
C LEU A 547 -35.79 -17.78 52.68
N VAL A 548 -35.76 -19.04 52.26
CA VAL A 548 -36.81 -20.02 52.57
C VAL A 548 -36.84 -20.36 54.06
N THR A 549 -35.68 -20.36 54.74
CA THR A 549 -35.58 -20.65 56.17
C THR A 549 -35.93 -19.45 57.05
N LEU A 550 -35.70 -18.22 56.59
CA LEU A 550 -35.91 -17.00 57.38
C LEU A 550 -37.31 -16.38 57.21
N VAL A 551 -37.96 -16.58 56.05
CA VAL A 551 -39.23 -15.92 55.70
C VAL A 551 -40.39 -16.91 55.68
N ASN A 552 -41.27 -16.80 56.68
CA ASN A 552 -42.41 -17.70 56.85
C ASN A 552 -43.63 -17.34 55.98
N ASP A 553 -43.80 -16.06 55.60
CA ASP A 553 -44.94 -15.63 54.78
C ASP A 553 -44.77 -16.05 53.30
N PRO A 554 -45.70 -16.85 52.73
CA PRO A 554 -45.56 -17.37 51.37
C PRO A 554 -45.49 -16.29 50.28
N SER A 555 -46.27 -15.21 50.42
CA SER A 555 -46.35 -14.13 49.44
C SER A 555 -45.07 -13.29 49.43
N THR A 556 -44.58 -12.92 50.63
CA THR A 556 -43.32 -12.19 50.80
C THR A 556 -42.13 -13.03 50.34
N ARG A 557 -42.13 -14.33 50.66
CA ARG A 557 -41.09 -15.26 50.21
C ARG A 557 -41.05 -15.37 48.68
N LEU A 558 -42.20 -15.49 48.02
CA LEU A 558 -42.27 -15.55 46.56
C LEU A 558 -41.77 -14.23 45.94
N GLY A 559 -42.17 -13.08 46.48
CA GLY A 559 -41.71 -11.77 46.02
C GLY A 559 -40.20 -11.60 46.15
N LEU A 560 -39.61 -12.02 47.27
CA LEU A 560 -38.17 -11.94 47.51
C LEU A 560 -37.37 -12.93 46.64
N LEU A 561 -37.90 -14.13 46.37
CA LEU A 561 -37.29 -15.07 45.43
C LEU A 561 -37.28 -14.52 44.01
N LEU A 562 -38.39 -13.92 43.56
CA LEU A 562 -38.47 -13.25 42.26
C LEU A 562 -37.47 -12.09 42.17
N ALA A 563 -37.39 -11.26 43.20
CA ALA A 563 -36.43 -10.15 43.26
C ALA A 563 -34.98 -10.65 43.21
N LEU A 564 -34.66 -11.75 43.90
CA LEU A 564 -33.34 -12.38 43.88
C LEU A 564 -33.00 -12.91 42.47
N ILE A 565 -33.93 -13.59 41.80
CA ILE A 565 -33.75 -14.08 40.43
C ILE A 565 -33.53 -12.91 39.47
N VAL A 566 -34.35 -11.86 39.54
CA VAL A 566 -34.21 -10.65 38.72
C VAL A 566 -32.87 -9.97 38.98
N GLY A 567 -32.44 -9.86 40.23
CA GLY A 567 -31.14 -9.33 40.61
C GLY A 567 -29.98 -10.12 40.03
N VAL A 568 -30.02 -11.46 40.09
CA VAL A 568 -29.00 -12.32 39.48
C VAL A 568 -28.99 -12.18 37.96
N VAL A 569 -30.15 -12.17 37.30
CA VAL A 569 -30.25 -11.95 35.85
C VAL A 569 -29.66 -10.60 35.46
N ALA A 570 -29.92 -9.55 36.24
CA ALA A 570 -29.36 -8.22 36.01
C ALA A 570 -27.83 -8.21 36.17
N VAL A 571 -27.29 -8.83 37.22
CA VAL A 571 -25.84 -8.93 37.46
C VAL A 571 -25.15 -9.74 36.36
N VAL A 572 -25.71 -10.88 35.96
CA VAL A 572 -25.21 -11.68 34.83
C VAL A 572 -25.23 -10.86 33.55
N GLY A 573 -26.31 -10.13 33.27
CA GLY A 573 -26.41 -9.22 32.12
C GLY A 573 -25.34 -8.13 32.13
N ILE A 574 -25.09 -7.49 33.28
CA ILE A 574 -24.06 -6.46 33.44
C ILE A 574 -22.66 -7.05 33.25
N ARG A 575 -22.36 -8.22 33.84
CA ARG A 575 -21.05 -8.89 33.70
C ARG A 575 -20.80 -9.33 32.26
N LEU A 576 -21.78 -9.97 31.61
CA LEU A 576 -21.67 -10.38 30.21
C LEU A 576 -21.47 -9.17 29.30
N ARG A 577 -22.19 -8.07 29.54
CA ARG A 577 -21.95 -6.81 28.82
C ARG A 577 -20.54 -6.31 29.09
N SER A 578 -20.07 -6.24 30.33
CA SER A 578 -18.72 -5.79 30.65
C SER A 578 -17.63 -6.62 29.97
N GLN A 579 -17.75 -7.95 30.00
CA GLN A 579 -16.78 -8.88 29.41
C GLN A 579 -16.79 -8.82 27.87
N LEU A 580 -17.98 -8.88 27.25
CA LEU A 580 -18.10 -8.94 25.80
C LEU A 580 -18.06 -7.55 25.13
N SER A 581 -18.29 -6.48 25.88
CA SER A 581 -18.31 -5.11 25.38
C SER A 581 -17.00 -4.36 25.61
N HIS A 582 -15.95 -4.96 26.21
CA HIS A 582 -14.63 -4.35 26.51
C HIS A 582 -14.65 -2.82 26.28
N LYS A 583 -15.34 -2.09 27.16
CA LYS A 583 -15.22 -0.64 27.26
C LYS A 583 -14.06 -0.46 28.21
N LYS A 584 -13.00 0.20 27.75
CA LYS A 584 -12.07 0.81 28.70
C LYS A 584 -12.85 1.73 29.63
#